data_AF-A0AAU9X9B0-F1
#
_entry.id   AF-A0AAU9X9B0-F1
#
_cell.length_a   1.000
_cell.length_b   1.000
_cell.length_c   1.000
_cell.angle_alpha   90.00
_cell.angle_beta   90.00
_cell.angle_gamma   90.00
#
_symmetry.space_group_name_H-M   'P 1'
#
loop_
_entity.id
_entity.type
_entity.pdbx_description
1 polymer ?
#
loop_
_entity_poly.entity_id
_entity_poly.type
_entity_poly.pdbx_seq_one_letter_code
_entity_poly.pdbx_strand_id
1 'polypeptide(L)'
;MEPNCVSYNLGNQRSGTYICELNNVTHDHTGNKDHLVEDQSYIYSGAKASEICSNCKKTPCKNNATCQSGFTKKGYRCLCTAGYKGQTCDEAVAVSSCKEAYDRQILSESGIVTLHIDSKPTPVFCHVGDVGCGNGIWTPVMKIDGNKQTFHYDSDFWRDKSEYNLPAGNTGFDTAETKLPTYWNTSFSKICLGMKINQELRFILINTKADSLYSLIADGQYRPTSLGRDTWKSLIGAQGSLQRYCNKEGFNLEPESAFWKSRASKARIGIFANNQNNCRDVDSRIGFGTGGPHDDTNTCGIHASGHTLDNGQRSIKAMGYILKNLYKYMGIELFITGMRCSKLIDLDAFKKKKIFYCPSPLRIDDLRERHVIFYSDVKHSANYHKAIEKFPSDPEKCRYLEFKNSRMLDGQRLVNHVIQVNDVKDRELCAIRCFMEPNCVSYNIEIKPKGNDGTHRCELNDVTHVGNSNDLNICVTNPCKNNATCHSGYADKGYRCLCTAGFKGQICDEDIDECATEKNKVQCQCYLQQYQRIL
;
A
#
# COMPACT_ATOMS: atom_id res chain seq x y z
N MET A 1 -8.42 20.71 0.34
CA MET A 1 -9.70 21.28 0.79
C MET A 1 -9.60 21.54 2.28
N GLU A 2 -9.79 22.78 2.70
CA GLU A 2 -9.77 23.18 4.12
C GLU A 2 -11.09 22.76 4.79
N PRO A 3 -11.06 21.83 5.77
CA PRO A 3 -12.25 21.18 6.30
C PRO A 3 -13.02 22.00 7.33
N ASN A 4 -12.70 23.28 7.53
CA ASN A 4 -13.52 24.17 8.33
C ASN A 4 -14.15 25.29 7.48
N CYS A 5 -13.83 25.35 6.20
CA CYS A 5 -14.30 26.42 5.32
C CYS A 5 -15.81 26.30 5.07
N VAL A 6 -16.58 27.29 5.53
CA VAL A 6 -18.03 27.43 5.29
C VAL A 6 -18.38 28.72 4.53
N SER A 7 -17.41 29.62 4.37
CA SER A 7 -17.46 30.75 3.44
C SER A 7 -16.06 31.09 2.94
N TYR A 8 -15.93 31.91 1.90
CA TYR A 8 -14.63 32.38 1.42
C TYR A 8 -14.71 33.82 0.91
N ASN A 9 -13.57 34.52 0.98
CA ASN A 9 -13.36 35.82 0.33
C ASN A 9 -12.44 35.61 -0.88
N LEU A 10 -12.87 36.08 -2.05
CA LEU A 10 -12.06 36.04 -3.27
C LEU A 10 -11.56 37.45 -3.59
N GLY A 11 -10.27 37.68 -3.39
CA GLY A 11 -9.60 38.96 -3.58
C GLY A 11 -8.98 39.14 -4.97
N ASN A 12 -8.72 40.40 -5.33
CA ASN A 12 -8.10 40.80 -6.60
C ASN A 12 -6.76 40.12 -6.92
N GLN A 13 -6.45 40.05 -8.23
CA GLN A 13 -5.33 39.31 -8.80
C GLN A 13 -3.96 39.93 -8.41
N ARG A 14 -3.07 39.15 -7.78
CA ARG A 14 -1.64 39.46 -7.67
C ARG A 14 -0.85 38.41 -8.46
N SER A 15 -0.03 38.87 -9.41
CA SER A 15 0.87 38.01 -10.20
C SER A 15 0.19 36.82 -10.89
N GLY A 16 -1.02 37.02 -11.42
CA GLY A 16 -1.74 35.97 -12.15
C GLY A 16 -2.64 35.07 -11.29
N THR A 17 -2.59 35.21 -9.96
CA THR A 17 -3.36 34.39 -9.00
C THR A 17 -4.31 35.23 -8.16
N TYR A 18 -5.55 34.76 -7.98
CA TYR A 18 -6.51 35.35 -7.04
C TYR A 18 -6.15 34.95 -5.60
N ILE A 19 -6.40 35.87 -4.67
CA ILE A 19 -6.31 35.56 -3.24
C ILE A 19 -7.62 34.90 -2.84
N CYS A 20 -7.58 33.73 -2.22
CA CYS A 20 -8.76 33.03 -1.72
C CYS A 20 -8.58 32.79 -0.22
N GLU A 21 -9.33 33.54 0.58
CA GLU A 21 -9.33 33.43 2.04
C GLU A 21 -10.48 32.52 2.45
N LEU A 22 -10.16 31.44 3.17
CA LEU A 22 -11.13 30.44 3.59
C LEU A 22 -11.57 30.74 5.03
N ASN A 23 -12.87 30.87 5.25
CA ASN A 23 -13.45 31.31 6.52
C ASN A 23 -14.25 30.18 7.16
N ASN A 24 -14.14 30.04 8.49
CA ASN A 24 -14.81 29.00 9.26
C ASN A 24 -16.18 29.40 9.81
N VAL A 25 -16.70 30.55 9.41
CA VAL A 25 -18.01 31.08 9.80
C VAL A 25 -18.73 31.66 8.59
N THR A 26 -20.06 31.72 8.64
CA THR A 26 -20.89 32.40 7.64
C THR A 26 -21.65 33.56 8.28
N HIS A 27 -22.00 34.55 7.47
CA HIS A 27 -22.79 35.71 7.87
C HIS A 27 -24.21 35.39 8.39
N ASP A 28 -24.70 34.16 8.18
CA ASP A 28 -26.04 33.73 8.58
C ASP A 28 -26.13 33.33 10.06
N HIS A 29 -25.00 33.18 10.77
CA HIS A 29 -25.00 32.89 12.21
C HIS A 29 -25.23 34.17 13.03
N THR A 30 -26.20 34.10 13.95
CA THR A 30 -26.56 35.19 14.88
C THR A 30 -25.34 35.64 15.68
N GLY A 31 -24.94 36.92 15.53
CA GLY A 31 -23.79 37.52 16.20
C GLY A 31 -22.60 37.85 15.29
N ASN A 32 -22.59 37.39 14.03
CA ASN A 32 -21.46 37.60 13.09
C ASN A 32 -21.77 38.58 11.95
N LYS A 33 -22.95 39.20 11.93
CA LYS A 33 -23.31 40.20 10.90
C LYS A 33 -22.40 41.42 10.94
N ASP A 34 -21.87 41.75 12.13
CA ASP A 34 -21.00 42.90 12.36
C ASP A 34 -19.54 42.64 11.91
N HIS A 35 -19.21 41.42 11.45
CA HIS A 35 -17.87 41.05 10.97
C HIS A 35 -17.74 41.12 9.44
N LEU A 36 -18.82 41.42 8.72
CA LEU A 36 -18.77 41.73 7.30
C LEU A 36 -18.33 43.18 7.12
N VAL A 37 -17.11 43.36 6.60
CA VAL A 37 -16.58 44.68 6.25
C VAL A 37 -16.73 44.90 4.75
N GLU A 38 -17.16 46.09 4.35
CA GLU A 38 -17.24 46.47 2.95
C GLU A 38 -15.83 46.75 2.41
N ASP A 39 -15.31 45.86 1.57
CA ASP A 39 -14.06 46.03 0.83
C ASP A 39 -14.31 45.66 -0.64
N GLN A 40 -14.20 46.65 -1.53
CA GLN A 40 -14.43 46.48 -2.96
C GLN A 40 -13.40 45.56 -3.65
N SER A 41 -12.34 45.18 -2.95
CA SER A 41 -11.29 44.30 -3.46
C SER A 41 -11.63 42.82 -3.35
N TYR A 42 -12.71 42.45 -2.65
CA TYR A 42 -13.06 41.07 -2.33
C TYR A 42 -14.52 40.74 -2.68
N ILE A 43 -14.73 39.51 -3.15
CA ILE A 43 -16.06 38.91 -3.33
C ILE A 43 -16.25 37.86 -2.23
N TYR A 44 -17.22 38.08 -1.34
CA TYR A 44 -17.60 37.12 -0.30
C TYR A 44 -18.65 36.14 -0.81
N SER A 45 -18.49 34.86 -0.47
CA SER A 45 -19.49 33.83 -0.73
C SER A 45 -19.59 32.86 0.46
N GLY A 46 -20.78 32.74 1.05
CA GLY A 46 -21.03 31.86 2.20
C GLY A 46 -22.08 30.78 1.94
N ALA A 47 -21.94 29.64 2.61
CA ALA A 47 -22.96 28.60 2.63
C ALA A 47 -24.16 29.03 3.51
N LYS A 48 -25.38 28.69 3.10
CA LYS A 48 -26.60 29.04 3.82
C LYS A 48 -26.70 28.23 5.12
N ALA A 49 -26.81 28.90 6.27
CA ALA A 49 -26.78 28.20 7.58
C ALA A 49 -27.94 27.20 7.79
N SER A 50 -29.08 27.39 7.10
CA SER A 50 -30.23 26.48 7.15
C SER A 50 -29.99 25.12 6.47
N GLU A 51 -28.93 24.97 5.68
CA GLU A 51 -28.58 23.72 4.98
C GLU A 51 -27.52 22.90 5.72
N ILE A 52 -26.91 23.45 6.78
CA ILE A 52 -26.03 22.70 7.68
C ILE A 52 -26.89 22.06 8.78
N CYS A 53 -27.72 21.09 8.40
CA CYS A 53 -28.24 20.14 9.37
C CYS A 53 -27.05 19.40 9.99
N SER A 54 -26.59 19.84 11.17
CA SER A 54 -25.57 19.14 11.95
C SER A 54 -26.10 17.77 12.37
N ASN A 55 -25.94 16.78 11.49
CA ASN A 55 -26.26 15.38 11.74
C ASN A 55 -25.37 14.77 12.84
N CYS A 56 -24.34 15.49 13.30
CA CYS A 56 -23.56 15.15 14.48
C CYS A 56 -24.34 15.25 15.80
N LYS A 57 -25.48 15.96 15.85
CA LYS A 57 -26.37 15.96 17.02
C LYS A 57 -26.93 14.57 17.35
N LYS A 58 -26.98 13.67 16.37
CA LYS A 58 -27.49 12.29 16.51
C LYS A 58 -26.40 11.27 16.91
N THR A 59 -25.19 11.73 17.26
CA THR A 59 -24.01 10.88 17.56
C THR A 59 -23.85 9.70 16.59
N PRO A 60 -23.76 9.94 15.27
CA PRO A 60 -23.71 8.87 14.28
C PRO A 60 -22.39 8.09 14.29
N CYS A 61 -21.31 8.70 14.79
CA CYS A 61 -19.99 8.08 14.86
C CYS A 61 -19.87 7.18 16.09
N LYS A 62 -19.35 5.97 15.89
CA LYS A 62 -19.14 4.95 16.94
C LYS A 62 -17.70 4.99 17.46
N ASN A 63 -17.43 4.22 18.52
CA ASN A 63 -16.08 3.98 19.04
C ASN A 63 -15.26 5.25 19.36
N ASN A 64 -15.90 6.24 20.00
CA ASN A 64 -15.32 7.54 20.35
C ASN A 64 -14.80 8.38 19.15
N ALA A 65 -15.23 8.07 17.93
CA ALA A 65 -14.88 8.84 16.75
C ALA A 65 -15.49 10.25 16.77
N THR A 66 -14.74 11.24 16.26
CA THR A 66 -15.18 12.63 16.21
C THR A 66 -16.10 12.86 15.00
N CYS A 67 -17.30 13.38 15.24
CA CYS A 67 -18.21 13.74 14.17
C CYS A 67 -17.95 15.16 13.65
N GLN A 68 -17.84 15.31 12.34
CA GLN A 68 -17.65 16.60 11.68
C GLN A 68 -18.77 16.87 10.67
N SER A 69 -19.52 17.97 10.84
CA SER A 69 -20.64 18.35 9.96
C SER A 69 -20.16 18.93 8.62
N GLY A 70 -20.93 18.74 7.53
CA GLY A 70 -20.79 19.53 6.30
C GLY A 70 -20.00 18.92 5.13
N PHE A 71 -19.62 17.63 5.18
CA PHE A 71 -18.67 17.05 4.22
C PHE A 71 -19.21 16.00 3.23
N THR A 72 -20.46 15.56 3.37
CA THR A 72 -21.00 14.45 2.57
C THR A 72 -22.47 14.67 2.21
N LYS A 73 -23.01 13.88 1.27
CA LYS A 73 -24.46 13.80 0.98
C LYS A 73 -25.32 13.53 2.23
N LYS A 74 -24.71 13.03 3.32
CA LYS A 74 -25.35 12.76 4.61
C LYS A 74 -25.17 13.89 5.62
N GLY A 75 -24.53 15.01 5.28
CA GLY A 75 -24.35 16.18 6.15
C GLY A 75 -23.30 16.03 7.27
N TYR A 76 -22.57 14.91 7.33
CA TYR A 76 -21.46 14.69 8.28
C TYR A 76 -20.41 13.70 7.75
N ARG A 77 -19.22 13.68 8.36
CA ARG A 77 -18.22 12.61 8.27
C ARG A 77 -17.71 12.26 9.67
N CYS A 78 -17.28 11.01 9.85
CA CYS A 78 -16.65 10.58 11.10
C CYS A 78 -15.13 10.52 10.93
N LEU A 79 -14.41 11.15 11.86
CA LEU A 79 -12.96 10.99 12.02
C LEU A 79 -12.74 9.83 12.99
N CYS A 80 -12.41 8.67 12.43
CA CYS A 80 -12.28 7.46 13.22
C CYS A 80 -11.07 7.55 14.16
N THR A 81 -11.28 7.10 15.39
CA THR A 81 -10.21 6.76 16.32
C THR A 81 -9.35 5.65 15.74
N ALA A 82 -8.08 5.62 16.15
CA ALA A 82 -7.13 4.61 15.72
C ALA A 82 -7.71 3.20 15.95
N GLY A 83 -7.70 2.36 14.90
CA GLY A 83 -8.23 0.99 14.94
C GLY A 83 -9.64 0.83 14.39
N TYR A 84 -10.30 1.89 13.94
CA TYR A 84 -11.64 1.84 13.35
C TYR A 84 -11.70 2.48 11.96
N LYS A 85 -12.60 1.97 11.11
CA LYS A 85 -12.87 2.45 9.76
C LYS A 85 -14.37 2.35 9.45
N GLY A 86 -14.74 2.67 8.21
CA GLY A 86 -16.12 2.70 7.76
C GLY A 86 -16.74 4.09 7.93
N GLN A 87 -17.92 4.29 7.36
CA GLN A 87 -18.57 5.61 7.34
C GLN A 87 -18.96 6.11 8.73
N THR A 88 -19.22 5.18 9.66
CA THR A 88 -19.62 5.44 11.05
C THR A 88 -18.58 5.01 12.06
N CYS A 89 -17.38 4.62 11.61
CA CYS A 89 -16.29 4.11 12.46
C CYS A 89 -16.69 2.89 13.31
N ASP A 90 -17.62 2.10 12.80
CA ASP A 90 -18.16 0.88 13.41
C ASP A 90 -17.37 -0.37 13.02
N GLU A 91 -16.60 -0.32 11.93
CA GLU A 91 -15.77 -1.44 11.49
C GLU A 91 -14.40 -1.38 12.17
N ALA A 92 -14.00 -2.43 12.89
CA ALA A 92 -12.62 -2.55 13.34
C ALA A 92 -11.68 -2.72 12.14
N VAL A 93 -10.54 -2.02 12.15
CA VAL A 93 -9.46 -2.24 11.19
C VAL A 93 -8.79 -3.55 11.56
N ALA A 94 -9.12 -4.61 10.81
CA ALA A 94 -8.42 -5.88 10.91
C ALA A 94 -6.92 -5.67 10.60
N VAL A 95 -6.08 -5.96 11.58
CA VAL A 95 -4.62 -6.01 11.44
C VAL A 95 -4.15 -7.42 11.72
N SER A 96 -3.18 -7.90 10.94
CA SER A 96 -2.66 -9.26 11.02
C SER A 96 -1.44 -9.40 11.93
N SER A 97 -0.82 -8.28 12.31
CA SER A 97 0.39 -8.26 13.14
C SER A 97 0.51 -6.97 13.97
N CYS A 98 1.25 -7.05 15.09
CA CYS A 98 1.59 -5.86 15.88
C CYS A 98 2.34 -4.80 15.05
N LYS A 99 3.15 -5.23 14.08
CA LYS A 99 3.88 -4.32 13.19
C LYS A 99 2.92 -3.53 12.30
N GLU A 100 1.93 -4.20 11.73
CA GLU A 100 0.88 -3.53 10.93
C GLU A 100 0.05 -2.57 11.79
N ALA A 101 -0.25 -2.96 13.04
CA ALA A 101 -0.94 -2.09 13.99
C ALA A 101 -0.13 -0.81 14.28
N TYR A 102 1.18 -0.95 14.49
CA TYR A 102 2.08 0.19 14.68
C TYR A 102 2.17 1.08 13.43
N ASP A 103 2.36 0.49 12.24
CA ASP A 103 2.47 1.23 10.98
C ASP A 103 1.20 2.01 10.63
N ARG A 104 0.03 1.51 11.05
CA ARG A 104 -1.26 2.18 10.90
C ARG A 104 -1.61 3.12 12.05
N GLN A 105 -0.67 3.37 12.97
CA GLN A 105 -0.85 4.24 14.14
C GLN A 105 -1.99 3.77 15.07
N ILE A 106 -2.32 2.48 15.04
CA ILE A 106 -3.29 1.84 15.96
C ILE A 106 -2.62 1.58 17.31
N LEU A 107 -1.31 1.35 17.29
CA LEU A 107 -0.47 1.11 18.45
C LEU A 107 0.68 2.13 18.45
N SER A 108 0.79 2.94 19.49
CA SER A 108 1.89 3.91 19.68
C SER A 108 2.88 3.50 20.77
N GLU A 109 2.39 2.77 21.78
CA GLU A 109 3.14 2.25 22.93
C GLU A 109 2.82 0.77 23.15
N SER A 110 3.47 0.12 24.11
CA SER A 110 3.17 -1.30 24.40
C SER A 110 1.73 -1.46 24.89
N GLY A 111 0.99 -2.41 24.34
CA GLY A 111 -0.43 -2.56 24.65
C GLY A 111 -1.10 -3.71 23.93
N ILE A 112 -2.37 -3.95 24.27
CA ILE A 112 -3.17 -5.04 23.69
C ILE A 112 -3.73 -4.59 22.35
N VAL A 113 -3.51 -5.41 21.31
CA VAL A 113 -4.10 -5.24 19.98
C VAL A 113 -4.84 -6.52 19.60
N THR A 114 -6.05 -6.37 19.06
CA THR A 114 -6.81 -7.50 18.51
C THR A 114 -6.36 -7.80 17.09
N LEU A 115 -5.51 -8.81 16.93
CA LEU A 115 -5.04 -9.28 15.63
C LEU A 115 -6.10 -10.17 14.98
N HIS A 116 -6.25 -10.09 13.66
CA HIS A 116 -7.09 -11.02 12.89
C HIS A 116 -6.20 -12.09 12.27
N ILE A 117 -6.18 -13.26 12.90
CA ILE A 117 -5.36 -14.42 12.51
C ILE A 117 -6.32 -15.56 12.14
N ASP A 118 -6.16 -16.15 10.95
CA ASP A 118 -7.04 -17.20 10.44
C ASP A 118 -8.54 -16.78 10.47
N SER A 119 -8.81 -15.51 10.16
CA SER A 119 -10.14 -14.87 10.23
C SER A 119 -10.76 -14.83 11.64
N LYS A 120 -9.98 -15.09 12.69
CA LYS A 120 -10.40 -14.99 14.09
C LYS A 120 -9.76 -13.78 14.79
N PRO A 121 -10.52 -13.03 15.60
CA PRO A 121 -9.96 -11.97 16.43
C PRO A 121 -9.22 -12.59 17.63
N THR A 122 -7.93 -12.30 17.73
CA THR A 122 -7.02 -12.75 18.79
C THR A 122 -6.38 -11.54 19.47
N PRO A 123 -6.75 -11.22 20.71
CA PRO A 123 -6.07 -10.18 21.48
C PRO A 123 -4.63 -10.61 21.81
N VAL A 124 -3.68 -9.71 21.60
CA VAL A 124 -2.24 -9.96 21.81
C VAL A 124 -1.60 -8.71 22.41
N PHE A 125 -0.80 -8.87 23.46
CA PHE A 125 0.01 -7.80 24.05
C PHE A 125 1.25 -7.54 23.19
N CYS A 126 1.22 -6.49 22.39
CA CYS A 126 2.32 -6.07 21.54
C CYS A 126 3.30 -5.21 22.34
N HIS A 127 4.59 -5.50 22.23
CA HIS A 127 5.63 -4.71 22.88
C HIS A 127 6.25 -3.72 21.88
N VAL A 128 6.31 -2.45 22.25
CA VAL A 128 6.88 -1.35 21.46
C VAL A 128 8.09 -0.79 22.20
N GLY A 129 9.21 -0.65 21.49
CA GLY A 129 10.46 -0.11 22.03
C GLY A 129 11.53 -1.20 22.23
N ASP A 130 12.49 -0.93 23.11
CA ASP A 130 13.54 -1.88 23.44
C ASP A 130 13.11 -2.77 24.62
N VAL A 131 12.90 -4.06 24.33
CA VAL A 131 12.59 -5.07 25.35
C VAL A 131 13.85 -5.74 25.91
N GLY A 132 15.05 -5.36 25.48
CA GLY A 132 16.31 -6.07 25.72
C GLY A 132 16.87 -6.78 24.48
N CYS A 133 16.21 -6.61 23.33
CA CYS A 133 16.61 -7.15 22.02
C CYS A 133 16.75 -6.06 20.95
N GLY A 134 16.86 -4.81 21.37
CA GLY A 134 16.87 -3.64 20.52
C GLY A 134 15.48 -3.06 20.29
N ASN A 135 15.47 -1.78 19.92
CA ASN A 135 14.26 -1.05 19.57
C ASN A 135 13.51 -1.71 18.42
N GLY A 136 12.23 -2.00 18.63
CA GLY A 136 11.38 -2.58 17.60
C GLY A 136 9.97 -2.85 18.09
N ILE A 137 9.21 -3.51 17.23
CA ILE A 137 7.85 -3.96 17.54
C ILE A 137 7.90 -5.48 17.71
N TRP A 138 7.72 -5.93 18.93
CA TRP A 138 7.87 -7.34 19.30
C TRP A 138 6.50 -7.97 19.52
N THR A 139 6.22 -9.02 18.76
CA THR A 139 4.99 -9.81 18.87
C THR A 139 5.29 -11.07 19.68
N PRO A 140 4.61 -11.31 20.82
CA PRO A 140 4.79 -12.53 21.59
C PRO A 140 4.29 -13.73 20.80
N VAL A 141 4.94 -14.86 21.01
CA VAL A 141 4.67 -16.14 20.34
C VAL A 141 4.27 -17.20 21.35
N MET A 142 5.10 -17.34 22.37
CA MET A 142 4.98 -18.40 23.37
C MET A 142 5.57 -17.95 24.68
N LYS A 143 4.97 -18.40 25.78
CA LYS A 143 5.46 -18.24 27.15
C LYS A 143 5.55 -19.62 27.79
N ILE A 144 6.71 -19.97 28.32
CA ILE A 144 7.03 -21.33 28.76
C ILE A 144 7.44 -21.28 30.24
N ASP A 145 6.74 -22.00 31.10
CA ASP A 145 7.14 -22.12 32.50
C ASP A 145 8.03 -23.35 32.64
N GLY A 146 9.31 -23.14 32.94
CA GLY A 146 10.29 -24.21 33.10
C GLY A 146 9.93 -25.24 34.17
N ASN A 147 8.96 -24.95 35.05
CA ASN A 147 8.45 -25.87 36.06
C ASN A 147 7.32 -26.76 35.56
N LYS A 148 6.77 -26.50 34.38
CA LYS A 148 5.65 -27.24 33.80
C LYS A 148 6.10 -28.05 32.60
N GLN A 149 5.42 -29.17 32.39
CA GLN A 149 5.69 -30.08 31.27
C GLN A 149 4.96 -29.71 29.97
N THR A 150 4.14 -28.65 29.97
CA THR A 150 3.30 -28.23 28.85
C THR A 150 4.10 -28.12 27.55
N PHE A 151 5.25 -27.45 27.60
CA PHE A 151 6.12 -27.24 26.45
C PHE A 151 7.42 -28.05 26.53
N HIS A 152 7.38 -29.23 27.14
CA HIS A 152 8.49 -30.19 27.08
C HIS A 152 8.97 -30.41 25.64
N TYR A 153 10.24 -30.79 25.44
CA TYR A 153 10.82 -30.99 24.11
C TYR A 153 9.93 -31.85 23.19
N ASP A 154 9.39 -32.94 23.71
CA ASP A 154 8.56 -33.90 22.96
C ASP A 154 7.08 -33.48 22.81
N SER A 155 6.68 -32.35 23.40
CA SER A 155 5.29 -31.86 23.35
C SER A 155 4.83 -31.59 21.91
N ASP A 156 3.61 -32.05 21.60
CA ASP A 156 2.98 -31.82 20.30
C ASP A 156 2.72 -30.34 20.01
N PHE A 157 2.66 -29.49 21.06
CA PHE A 157 2.56 -28.05 20.92
C PHE A 157 3.69 -27.44 20.07
N TRP A 158 4.84 -28.09 19.93
CA TRP A 158 5.90 -27.63 19.04
C TRP A 158 5.63 -27.93 17.56
N ARG A 159 4.84 -28.97 17.26
CA ARG A 159 4.63 -29.53 15.91
C ARG A 159 3.22 -29.32 15.36
N ASP A 160 2.29 -28.87 16.18
CA ASP A 160 0.91 -28.61 15.81
C ASP A 160 0.58 -27.09 15.74
N LYS A 161 -0.64 -26.80 15.27
CA LYS A 161 -1.21 -25.44 15.24
C LYS A 161 -2.31 -25.28 16.31
N SER A 162 -2.17 -25.97 17.43
CA SER A 162 -3.10 -25.80 18.56
C SER A 162 -2.74 -24.57 19.38
N GLU A 163 -3.77 -23.95 19.95
CA GLU A 163 -3.69 -22.80 20.84
C GLU A 163 -3.60 -23.28 22.30
N TYR A 164 -2.88 -22.55 23.14
CA TYR A 164 -2.84 -22.85 24.58
C TYR A 164 -2.94 -21.56 25.40
N ASN A 165 -3.92 -21.51 26.31
CA ASN A 165 -4.12 -20.42 27.26
C ASN A 165 -4.00 -19.01 26.62
N LEU A 166 -4.86 -18.73 25.63
CA LEU A 166 -4.88 -17.44 24.93
C LEU A 166 -4.99 -16.21 25.84
N PRO A 167 -5.74 -16.22 26.97
CA PRO A 167 -5.83 -15.06 27.86
C PRO A 167 -4.47 -14.59 28.37
N ALA A 168 -3.51 -15.50 28.55
CA ALA A 168 -2.14 -15.16 28.94
C ALA A 168 -1.33 -14.48 27.81
N GLY A 169 -1.86 -14.41 26.58
CA GLY A 169 -1.33 -13.57 25.51
C GLY A 169 -1.62 -12.08 25.67
N ASN A 170 -2.54 -11.71 26.58
CA ASN A 170 -2.99 -10.33 26.79
C ASN A 170 -2.13 -9.57 27.80
N THR A 171 -1.07 -10.20 28.29
CA THR A 171 -0.19 -9.68 29.34
C THR A 171 1.26 -9.71 28.86
N GLY A 172 2.11 -8.86 29.45
CA GLY A 172 3.54 -8.80 29.17
C GLY A 172 4.33 -9.94 29.81
N PHE A 173 5.41 -9.62 30.53
CA PHE A 173 6.34 -10.61 31.10
C PHE A 173 5.89 -11.19 32.46
N ASP A 174 4.69 -11.78 32.47
CA ASP A 174 4.11 -12.52 33.61
C ASP A 174 4.52 -14.01 33.59
N THR A 175 3.99 -14.81 34.52
CA THR A 175 4.35 -16.23 34.69
C THR A 175 3.29 -17.20 34.13
N ALA A 176 2.35 -16.71 33.33
CA ALA A 176 1.31 -17.55 32.74
C ALA A 176 1.77 -18.10 31.38
N GLU A 177 1.76 -19.42 31.23
CA GLU A 177 2.09 -20.10 29.97
C GLU A 177 1.09 -19.76 28.87
N THR A 178 1.57 -19.62 27.63
CA THR A 178 0.69 -19.42 26.46
C THR A 178 1.35 -19.89 25.18
N LYS A 179 0.53 -20.31 24.22
CA LYS A 179 0.93 -20.51 22.82
C LYS A 179 -0.10 -19.79 21.95
N LEU A 180 0.37 -18.76 21.26
CA LEU A 180 -0.48 -17.90 20.44
C LEU A 180 -0.45 -18.31 18.96
N PRO A 181 -1.50 -18.02 18.18
CA PRO A 181 -1.53 -18.22 16.72
C PRO A 181 -0.40 -17.53 15.95
N THR A 182 0.21 -16.51 16.54
CA THR A 182 1.43 -15.87 16.04
C THR A 182 2.63 -16.84 15.92
N TYR A 183 2.56 -18.02 16.55
CA TYR A 183 3.52 -19.12 16.40
C TYR A 183 3.60 -19.68 14.97
N TRP A 184 2.46 -19.82 14.28
CA TRP A 184 2.40 -20.41 12.93
C TRP A 184 2.00 -19.42 11.83
N ASN A 185 1.29 -18.34 12.15
CA ASN A 185 0.64 -17.54 11.11
C ASN A 185 1.44 -16.33 10.61
N THR A 186 2.59 -16.03 11.21
CA THR A 186 3.25 -14.75 10.94
C THR A 186 4.76 -14.90 10.80
N SER A 187 5.30 -14.27 9.76
CA SER A 187 6.73 -14.28 9.44
C SER A 187 7.52 -13.36 10.37
N PHE A 188 8.83 -13.55 10.39
CA PHE A 188 9.76 -12.70 11.12
C PHE A 188 11.16 -12.76 10.54
N SER A 189 11.99 -11.80 10.94
CA SER A 189 13.41 -11.71 10.61
C SER A 189 14.31 -11.76 11.84
N LYS A 190 13.71 -11.67 13.04
CA LYS A 190 14.40 -11.65 14.34
C LYS A 190 13.54 -12.36 15.39
N ILE A 191 14.19 -13.12 16.27
CA ILE A 191 13.58 -13.72 17.46
C ILE A 191 14.27 -13.15 18.69
N CYS A 192 13.49 -12.67 19.65
CA CYS A 192 13.95 -12.27 20.97
C CYS A 192 13.57 -13.37 21.96
N LEU A 193 14.58 -13.93 22.62
CA LEU A 193 14.41 -14.97 23.62
C LEU A 193 14.67 -14.36 24.99
N GLY A 194 13.70 -14.45 25.89
CA GLY A 194 13.78 -13.93 27.24
C GLY A 194 13.70 -15.04 28.27
N MET A 195 14.49 -14.95 29.34
CA MET A 195 14.33 -15.76 30.54
C MET A 195 14.17 -14.87 31.76
N LYS A 196 13.17 -15.17 32.57
CA LYS A 196 12.98 -14.58 33.89
C LYS A 196 13.32 -15.60 34.96
N ILE A 197 14.32 -15.27 35.76
CA ILE A 197 14.78 -16.05 36.89
C ILE A 197 14.68 -15.13 38.10
N ASN A 198 13.85 -15.53 39.07
CA ASN A 198 13.44 -14.65 40.16
C ASN A 198 12.79 -13.36 39.63
N GLN A 199 13.36 -12.20 39.92
CA GLN A 199 12.89 -10.89 39.43
C GLN A 199 13.72 -10.36 38.25
N GLU A 200 14.79 -11.03 37.86
CA GLU A 200 15.64 -10.60 36.74
C GLU A 200 15.13 -11.17 35.43
N LEU A 201 14.91 -10.29 34.46
CA LEU A 201 14.50 -10.63 33.11
C LEU A 201 15.63 -10.29 32.14
N ARG A 202 16.11 -11.28 31.40
CA ARG A 202 17.29 -11.18 30.53
C ARG A 202 16.94 -11.69 29.15
N PHE A 203 17.51 -11.07 28.12
CA PHE A 203 17.15 -11.34 26.73
C PHE A 203 18.38 -11.56 25.85
N ILE A 204 18.19 -12.36 24.80
CA ILE A 204 19.12 -12.52 23.69
C ILE A 204 18.39 -12.43 22.36
N LEU A 205 19.09 -11.95 21.34
CA LEU A 205 18.56 -11.75 19.99
C LEU A 205 19.14 -12.77 19.01
N ILE A 206 18.27 -13.49 18.31
CA ILE A 206 18.63 -14.32 17.15
C ILE A 206 18.17 -13.63 15.87
N ASN A 207 19.10 -13.34 14.97
CA ASN A 207 18.79 -12.86 13.62
C ASN A 207 18.55 -14.07 12.70
N THR A 208 17.28 -14.37 12.42
CA THR A 208 16.90 -15.46 11.51
C THR A 208 15.57 -15.17 10.82
N LYS A 209 15.48 -15.47 9.52
CA LYS A 209 14.28 -15.25 8.70
C LYS A 209 13.51 -16.56 8.56
N ALA A 210 12.21 -16.53 8.83
CA ALA A 210 11.31 -17.65 8.59
C ALA A 210 9.86 -17.18 8.41
N ASP A 211 9.05 -18.04 7.79
CA ASP A 211 7.62 -17.81 7.60
C ASP A 211 6.85 -17.88 8.92
N SER A 212 7.33 -18.66 9.88
CA SER A 212 6.83 -18.73 11.25
C SER A 212 7.74 -19.58 12.15
N LEU A 213 7.51 -19.56 13.48
CA LEU A 213 8.31 -20.38 14.39
C LEU A 213 7.94 -21.86 14.22
N TYR A 214 6.67 -22.13 13.91
CA TYR A 214 6.20 -23.43 13.44
C TYR A 214 7.05 -23.97 12.30
N SER A 215 7.28 -23.17 11.24
CA SER A 215 8.09 -23.61 10.08
C SER A 215 9.55 -23.91 10.40
N LEU A 216 10.11 -23.33 11.47
CA LEU A 216 11.47 -23.60 11.94
C LEU A 216 11.59 -24.82 12.86
N ILE A 217 10.50 -25.19 13.53
CA ILE A 217 10.53 -26.20 14.59
C ILE A 217 9.84 -27.49 14.17
N ALA A 218 8.68 -27.41 13.52
CA ALA A 218 7.75 -28.53 13.38
C ALA A 218 8.30 -29.70 12.56
N ASP A 219 9.22 -29.45 11.62
CA ASP A 219 9.86 -30.49 10.81
C ASP A 219 10.96 -31.26 11.54
N GLY A 220 11.30 -30.86 12.77
CA GLY A 220 12.34 -31.48 13.59
C GLY A 220 13.77 -31.32 13.06
N GLN A 221 13.98 -30.56 11.99
CA GLN A 221 15.32 -30.41 11.40
C GLN A 221 16.18 -29.46 12.24
N TYR A 222 17.42 -29.89 12.48
CA TYR A 222 18.42 -29.07 13.16
C TYR A 222 18.80 -27.86 12.30
N ARG A 223 18.83 -26.68 12.90
CA ARG A 223 19.28 -25.43 12.24
C ARG A 223 20.23 -24.68 13.16
N PRO A 224 21.49 -24.43 12.76
CA PRO A 224 22.47 -23.79 13.63
C PRO A 224 22.17 -22.31 13.86
N THR A 225 22.58 -21.80 15.02
CA THR A 225 22.75 -20.35 15.28
C THR A 225 24.22 -20.00 15.45
N SER A 226 24.53 -18.72 15.63
CA SER A 226 25.91 -18.23 15.78
C SER A 226 26.01 -17.16 16.86
N LEU A 227 25.29 -17.35 17.98
CA LEU A 227 25.29 -16.40 19.09
C LEU A 227 26.51 -16.54 19.99
N GLY A 228 27.05 -17.76 20.08
CA GLY A 228 28.13 -18.09 20.99
C GLY A 228 27.66 -18.40 22.42
N ARG A 229 28.49 -19.18 23.10
CA ARG A 229 28.24 -19.71 24.45
C ARG A 229 27.94 -18.65 25.50
N ASP A 230 28.71 -17.57 25.53
CA ASP A 230 28.56 -16.53 26.55
C ASP A 230 27.23 -15.79 26.41
N THR A 231 26.76 -15.58 25.17
CA THR A 231 25.43 -15.05 24.89
C THR A 231 24.35 -15.93 25.49
N TRP A 232 24.40 -17.26 25.28
CA TRP A 232 23.44 -18.18 25.90
C TRP A 232 23.50 -18.17 27.43
N LYS A 233 24.69 -18.14 28.02
CA LYS A 233 24.87 -18.02 29.48
C LYS A 233 24.34 -16.70 30.03
N SER A 234 24.36 -15.62 29.24
CA SER A 234 23.84 -14.32 29.67
C SER A 234 22.35 -14.36 30.03
N LEU A 235 21.55 -15.28 29.47
CA LEU A 235 20.15 -15.49 29.88
C LEU A 235 20.01 -15.91 31.34
N ILE A 236 21.00 -16.63 31.86
CA ILE A 236 21.04 -17.13 33.25
C ILE A 236 21.71 -16.11 34.19
N GLY A 237 22.55 -15.23 33.64
CA GLY A 237 23.32 -14.25 34.40
C GLY A 237 24.54 -14.86 35.10
N ALA A 238 24.87 -14.38 36.29
CA ALA A 238 26.07 -14.80 37.02
C ALA A 238 26.10 -16.31 37.35
N GLN A 239 24.94 -16.98 37.35
CA GLN A 239 24.82 -18.41 37.61
C GLN A 239 24.99 -19.28 36.35
N GLY A 240 25.19 -18.68 35.17
CA GLY A 240 25.36 -19.42 33.92
C GLY A 240 26.54 -20.40 33.98
N SER A 241 26.26 -21.68 33.69
CA SER A 241 27.24 -22.77 33.72
C SER A 241 26.94 -23.76 32.60
N LEU A 242 27.97 -24.27 31.95
CA LEU A 242 27.89 -25.32 30.95
C LEU A 242 29.21 -26.11 31.03
N GLN A 243 29.27 -27.33 30.53
CA GLN A 243 30.56 -28.02 30.34
C GLN A 243 31.37 -27.37 29.22
N ARG A 244 32.70 -27.42 29.24
CA ARG A 244 33.56 -26.50 28.46
C ARG A 244 33.62 -26.72 26.94
N TYR A 245 33.32 -27.92 26.42
CA TYR A 245 33.82 -28.31 25.09
C TYR A 245 32.78 -28.25 23.97
N CYS A 246 31.81 -29.17 23.93
CA CYS A 246 30.71 -29.07 22.96
C CYS A 246 29.97 -27.73 23.16
N ASN A 247 29.64 -27.03 22.07
CA ASN A 247 28.92 -25.75 22.10
C ASN A 247 27.91 -25.69 20.95
N LYS A 248 27.16 -26.78 20.74
CA LYS A 248 26.20 -26.88 19.62
C LYS A 248 24.95 -26.07 19.96
N GLU A 249 24.69 -25.03 19.20
CA GLU A 249 23.54 -24.13 19.38
C GLU A 249 22.58 -24.15 18.19
N GLY A 250 21.32 -23.78 18.44
CA GLY A 250 20.33 -23.56 17.38
C GLY A 250 18.94 -24.10 17.70
N PHE A 251 18.23 -24.46 16.63
CA PHE A 251 16.86 -24.98 16.65
C PHE A 251 16.86 -26.51 16.51
N ASN A 252 15.92 -27.19 17.17
CA ASN A 252 15.78 -28.64 17.21
C ASN A 252 17.10 -29.35 17.50
N LEU A 253 17.72 -28.97 18.62
CA LEU A 253 18.93 -29.61 19.10
C LEU A 253 18.59 -31.02 19.63
N GLU A 254 19.20 -32.01 18.99
CA GLU A 254 19.14 -33.42 19.38
C GLU A 254 20.55 -34.04 19.24
N PRO A 255 20.92 -35.01 20.11
CA PRO A 255 22.12 -35.81 19.96
C PRO A 255 22.24 -36.50 18.58
N GLU A 256 23.44 -36.53 18.02
CA GLU A 256 23.69 -37.02 16.64
C GLU A 256 23.55 -38.54 16.47
N SER A 257 23.71 -39.31 17.54
CA SER A 257 23.61 -40.77 17.49
C SER A 257 22.25 -41.25 17.98
N ALA A 258 21.65 -42.20 17.28
CA ALA A 258 20.42 -42.87 17.69
C ALA A 258 20.50 -43.44 19.13
N PHE A 259 21.68 -43.90 19.54
CA PHE A 259 21.91 -44.39 20.90
C PHE A 259 21.71 -43.30 21.97
N TRP A 260 22.12 -42.07 21.67
CA TRP A 260 22.07 -40.95 22.60
C TRP A 260 20.75 -40.16 22.55
N LYS A 261 19.90 -40.40 21.55
CA LYS A 261 18.61 -39.72 21.41
C LYS A 261 17.68 -39.87 22.62
N SER A 262 17.77 -40.95 23.40
CA SER A 262 17.00 -41.10 24.64
C SER A 262 17.83 -40.93 25.91
N ARG A 263 19.12 -40.58 25.75
CA ARG A 263 20.13 -40.65 26.81
C ARG A 263 20.93 -39.36 26.98
N ALA A 264 20.55 -38.30 26.30
CA ALA A 264 21.22 -37.01 26.42
C ALA A 264 20.22 -35.85 26.32
N SER A 265 20.67 -34.68 26.75
CA SER A 265 19.89 -33.45 26.76
C SER A 265 19.31 -33.08 25.40
N LYS A 266 18.12 -32.48 25.41
CA LYS A 266 17.40 -31.98 24.24
C LYS A 266 16.93 -30.54 24.41
N ALA A 267 16.80 -29.79 23.31
CA ALA A 267 16.27 -28.43 23.32
C ALA A 267 15.65 -28.06 21.97
N ARG A 268 14.47 -27.43 21.98
CA ARG A 268 13.87 -26.88 20.75
C ARG A 268 14.58 -25.64 20.27
N ILE A 269 15.03 -24.80 21.20
CA ILE A 269 15.84 -23.61 20.93
C ILE A 269 16.85 -23.49 22.06
N GLY A 270 18.15 -23.52 21.80
CA GLY A 270 19.12 -23.51 22.89
C GLY A 270 20.58 -23.67 22.48
N ILE A 271 21.38 -24.10 23.46
CA ILE A 271 22.76 -24.57 23.32
C ILE A 271 22.99 -25.82 24.17
N PHE A 272 23.80 -26.74 23.66
CA PHE A 272 24.33 -27.88 24.37
C PHE A 272 25.81 -27.76 24.67
N ALA A 273 26.20 -28.41 25.76
CA ALA A 273 27.58 -28.64 26.05
C ALA A 273 27.84 -29.99 26.70
N ASN A 274 29.10 -30.42 26.59
CA ASN A 274 29.61 -31.68 27.10
C ASN A 274 31.10 -31.56 27.48
N ASN A 275 31.64 -32.53 28.24
CA ASN A 275 33.05 -32.61 28.62
C ASN A 275 33.98 -33.12 27.50
N GLN A 276 33.45 -33.49 26.33
CA GLN A 276 34.19 -33.86 25.13
C GLN A 276 33.89 -32.88 23.99
N ASN A 277 34.81 -32.80 23.02
CA ASN A 277 34.63 -31.97 21.82
C ASN A 277 33.53 -32.49 20.88
N ASN A 278 33.01 -33.71 21.09
CA ASN A 278 31.91 -34.25 20.31
C ASN A 278 30.58 -34.01 21.05
N CYS A 279 29.53 -33.66 20.30
CA CYS A 279 28.21 -33.33 20.83
C CYS A 279 27.27 -34.56 20.83
N ARG A 280 27.79 -35.74 21.18
CA ARG A 280 27.02 -37.00 21.14
C ARG A 280 26.31 -37.28 22.46
N ASP A 281 27.00 -37.11 23.58
CA ASP A 281 26.58 -37.40 24.95
C ASP A 281 26.43 -36.09 25.76
N VAL A 282 25.48 -35.25 25.38
CA VAL A 282 25.34 -33.90 25.99
C VAL A 282 24.70 -33.95 27.39
N ASP A 283 25.45 -33.56 28.42
CA ASP A 283 24.92 -33.49 29.79
C ASP A 283 24.35 -32.11 30.13
N SER A 284 24.92 -31.04 29.57
CA SER A 284 24.57 -29.67 29.90
C SER A 284 23.80 -28.95 28.78
N ARG A 285 22.81 -28.13 29.15
CA ARG A 285 21.98 -27.35 28.23
C ARG A 285 21.50 -26.04 28.83
N ILE A 286 21.28 -25.05 27.97
CA ILE A 286 20.45 -23.87 28.22
C ILE A 286 19.44 -23.78 27.08
N GLY A 287 18.16 -23.58 27.36
CA GLY A 287 17.21 -23.40 26.27
C GLY A 287 15.74 -23.34 26.66
N PHE A 288 14.91 -23.42 25.62
CA PHE A 288 13.46 -23.40 25.61
C PHE A 288 12.97 -24.70 24.98
N GLY A 289 11.91 -25.28 25.55
CA GLY A 289 11.44 -26.60 25.14
C GLY A 289 12.49 -27.66 25.32
N THR A 290 13.03 -27.74 26.54
CA THR A 290 14.11 -28.67 26.87
C THR A 290 13.59 -29.95 27.50
N GLY A 291 14.46 -30.96 27.55
CA GLY A 291 14.18 -32.28 28.12
C GLY A 291 15.42 -33.16 28.10
N GLY A 292 15.25 -34.43 28.44
CA GLY A 292 16.31 -35.43 28.48
C GLY A 292 16.82 -35.74 29.89
N PRO A 293 17.79 -36.65 30.01
CA PRO A 293 18.25 -37.17 31.31
C PRO A 293 18.81 -36.08 32.24
N HIS A 294 18.99 -36.48 33.51
CA HIS A 294 19.41 -35.65 34.65
C HIS A 294 18.36 -34.67 35.18
N ASP A 295 17.59 -34.01 34.32
CA ASP A 295 16.41 -33.24 34.72
C ASP A 295 15.40 -33.11 33.56
N ASP A 296 14.59 -34.14 33.34
CA ASP A 296 13.54 -34.14 32.30
C ASP A 296 12.36 -33.21 32.63
N THR A 297 12.38 -32.60 33.82
CA THR A 297 11.30 -31.72 34.30
C THR A 297 11.58 -30.24 34.08
N ASN A 298 12.76 -29.91 33.57
CA ASN A 298 13.15 -28.55 33.22
C ASN A 298 12.91 -28.33 31.72
N THR A 299 11.82 -27.65 31.40
CA THR A 299 11.40 -27.34 30.02
C THR A 299 11.90 -25.98 29.53
N CYS A 300 12.38 -25.13 30.43
CA CYS A 300 12.98 -23.84 30.09
C CYS A 300 13.94 -23.39 31.21
N GLY A 301 15.16 -23.04 30.83
CA GLY A 301 16.21 -22.62 31.76
C GLY A 301 17.53 -23.31 31.48
N ILE A 302 18.24 -23.68 32.55
CA ILE A 302 19.55 -24.31 32.51
C ILE A 302 19.56 -25.61 33.30
N HIS A 303 20.18 -26.63 32.72
CA HIS A 303 20.66 -27.79 33.46
C HIS A 303 22.13 -28.01 33.09
N ALA A 304 23.02 -28.00 34.07
CA ALA A 304 24.45 -28.19 33.88
C ALA A 304 24.98 -29.13 34.95
N SER A 305 25.39 -30.33 34.54
CA SER A 305 25.89 -31.40 35.40
C SER A 305 27.12 -32.06 34.75
N GLY A 306 27.77 -32.95 35.48
CA GLY A 306 28.99 -33.64 35.01
C GLY A 306 30.29 -32.91 35.36
N HIS A 307 31.36 -33.25 34.63
CA HIS A 307 32.71 -32.74 34.87
C HIS A 307 33.03 -31.51 34.01
N THR A 308 34.02 -30.71 34.40
CA THR A 308 34.53 -29.54 33.62
C THR A 308 33.49 -28.43 33.39
N LEU A 309 32.67 -28.16 34.41
CA LEU A 309 31.67 -27.08 34.40
C LEU A 309 32.33 -25.71 34.59
N ASP A 310 31.80 -24.70 33.91
CA ASP A 310 32.27 -23.31 34.04
C ASP A 310 32.07 -22.74 35.44
N ASN A 311 30.90 -22.97 36.03
CA ASN A 311 30.49 -22.40 37.31
C ASN A 311 29.76 -23.44 38.16
N GLY A 312 30.33 -24.65 38.23
CA GLY A 312 29.78 -25.76 38.99
C GLY A 312 28.41 -26.25 38.50
N GLN A 313 27.82 -27.17 39.26
CA GLN A 313 26.52 -27.77 38.94
C GLN A 313 25.39 -26.75 39.14
N ARG A 314 24.46 -26.69 38.19
CA ARG A 314 23.33 -25.78 38.20
C ARG A 314 22.10 -26.48 37.63
N SER A 315 20.97 -26.38 38.30
CA SER A 315 19.66 -26.67 37.70
C SER A 315 18.72 -25.54 38.07
N ILE A 316 18.36 -24.71 37.09
CA ILE A 316 17.52 -23.53 37.31
C ILE A 316 16.43 -23.56 36.24
N LYS A 317 15.19 -23.53 36.71
CA LYS A 317 13.99 -23.41 35.88
C LYS A 317 13.63 -21.94 35.77
N ALA A 318 13.31 -21.51 34.56
CA ALA A 318 13.03 -20.11 34.24
C ALA A 318 11.65 -19.98 33.59
N MET A 319 11.06 -18.80 33.73
CA MET A 319 9.95 -18.42 32.86
C MET A 319 10.53 -17.88 31.54
N GLY A 320 10.23 -18.58 30.45
CA GLY A 320 10.70 -18.28 29.11
C GLY A 320 9.71 -17.47 28.29
N TYR A 321 10.21 -16.52 27.52
CA TYR A 321 9.44 -15.69 26.59
C TYR A 321 10.05 -15.77 25.19
N ILE A 322 9.22 -16.05 24.21
CA ILE A 322 9.61 -16.02 22.81
C ILE A 322 8.81 -14.92 22.13
N LEU A 323 9.52 -13.89 21.64
CA LEU A 323 8.95 -12.82 20.84
C LEU A 323 9.61 -12.81 19.48
N LYS A 324 8.90 -12.27 18.49
CA LYS A 324 9.45 -12.09 17.15
C LYS A 324 9.31 -10.64 16.72
N ASN A 325 10.18 -10.25 15.80
CA ASN A 325 10.10 -8.96 15.14
C ASN A 325 10.19 -9.17 13.63
N LEU A 326 9.28 -8.51 12.92
CA LEU A 326 9.29 -8.43 11.47
C LEU A 326 9.93 -7.11 11.06
N TYR A 327 11.16 -7.17 10.56
CA TYR A 327 11.75 -6.07 9.83
C TYR A 327 11.22 -6.11 8.39
N LYS A 328 10.30 -5.21 8.08
CA LYS A 328 9.86 -5.04 6.70
C LYS A 328 10.95 -4.27 5.96
N TYR A 329 11.74 -4.96 5.14
CA TYR A 329 12.16 -4.30 3.91
C TYR A 329 10.87 -3.95 3.17
N MET A 330 10.71 -2.71 2.69
CA MET A 330 9.75 -2.41 1.62
C MET A 330 10.17 -3.19 0.37
N GLY A 331 10.00 -4.50 0.41
CA GLY A 331 10.24 -5.44 -0.66
C GLY A 331 8.89 -6.07 -0.94
N ILE A 332 8.37 -5.77 -2.10
CA ILE A 332 7.24 -6.46 -2.71
C ILE A 332 7.67 -7.93 -2.85
N GLU A 333 7.31 -8.81 -1.89
CA GLU A 333 7.31 -10.26 -2.13
C GLU A 333 6.05 -10.57 -2.94
N LEU A 334 6.16 -10.36 -4.27
CA LEU A 334 5.27 -10.99 -5.23
C LEU A 334 5.55 -12.50 -5.14
N PHE A 335 4.63 -13.26 -4.55
CA PHE A 335 4.58 -14.71 -4.77
C PHE A 335 4.25 -14.96 -6.24
N ILE A 336 5.28 -15.05 -7.08
CA ILE A 336 5.21 -15.73 -8.38
C ILE A 336 5.96 -17.04 -8.22
N THR A 337 5.32 -18.03 -7.61
CA THR A 337 5.69 -19.42 -7.86
C THR A 337 5.00 -19.85 -9.14
N GLY A 338 5.77 -19.88 -10.23
CA GLY A 338 5.42 -20.60 -11.45
C GLY A 338 5.31 -19.75 -12.70
N MET A 339 6.42 -19.21 -13.20
CA MET A 339 6.68 -19.12 -14.64
C MET A 339 8.19 -18.90 -14.89
N ARG A 340 8.73 -19.71 -15.81
CA ARG A 340 10.15 -19.82 -16.14
C ARG A 340 10.72 -18.48 -16.63
N CYS A 341 11.90 -18.12 -16.09
CA CYS A 341 12.72 -17.01 -16.56
C CYS A 341 13.20 -17.21 -18.01
N SER A 342 13.15 -16.15 -18.81
CA SER A 342 14.28 -15.77 -19.68
C SER A 342 14.14 -14.31 -20.16
N LYS A 343 14.71 -13.37 -19.40
CA LYS A 343 15.56 -12.25 -19.85
C LYS A 343 15.60 -11.14 -18.79
N LEU A 344 16.80 -10.62 -18.57
CA LEU A 344 17.19 -9.66 -17.55
C LEU A 344 16.34 -8.38 -17.60
N ILE A 345 15.81 -7.97 -16.46
CA ILE A 345 15.43 -6.58 -16.18
C ILE A 345 16.44 -6.09 -15.14
N ASP A 346 17.27 -5.14 -15.55
CA ASP A 346 18.16 -4.37 -14.70
C ASP A 346 17.33 -3.49 -13.75
N LEU A 347 17.63 -3.58 -12.46
CA LEU A 347 16.81 -3.08 -11.35
C LEU A 347 17.31 -1.74 -10.78
N ASP A 348 18.08 -0.96 -11.55
CA ASP A 348 18.59 0.35 -11.11
C ASP A 348 17.89 1.59 -11.72
N ALA A 349 16.80 1.42 -12.49
CA ALA A 349 16.16 2.55 -13.20
C ALA A 349 14.84 3.08 -12.61
N PHE A 350 14.40 2.66 -11.41
CA PHE A 350 13.05 2.99 -10.90
C PHE A 350 12.95 4.04 -9.78
N LYS A 351 14.03 4.78 -9.47
CA LYS A 351 14.00 5.76 -8.36
C LYS A 351 14.35 7.22 -8.68
N LYS A 352 14.56 7.62 -9.93
CA LYS A 352 14.77 9.05 -10.25
C LYS A 352 14.05 9.46 -11.54
N LYS A 353 12.77 9.85 -11.43
CA LYS A 353 12.08 10.63 -12.47
C LYS A 353 12.70 12.03 -12.54
N LYS A 354 13.73 12.21 -13.38
CA LYS A 354 14.03 13.45 -14.12
C LYS A 354 14.87 13.09 -15.36
N ILE A 355 14.36 13.54 -16.50
CA ILE A 355 14.80 13.31 -17.89
C ILE A 355 16.14 14.02 -18.18
N PHE A 356 17.00 13.52 -19.09
CA PHE A 356 17.63 14.27 -20.21
C PHE A 356 18.33 13.35 -21.26
N TYR A 357 18.41 13.89 -22.48
CA TYR A 357 18.68 13.36 -23.83
C TYR A 357 20.02 12.64 -24.12
N CYS A 358 20.06 11.92 -25.26
CA CYS A 358 21.26 11.80 -26.11
C CYS A 358 20.92 11.80 -27.62
N PRO A 359 21.88 12.13 -28.52
CA PRO A 359 21.66 12.90 -29.75
C PRO A 359 21.73 12.12 -31.09
N SER A 360 20.88 12.55 -32.04
CA SER A 360 21.01 12.80 -33.51
C SER A 360 21.83 11.86 -34.45
N PRO A 361 21.62 11.84 -35.80
CA PRO A 361 20.79 12.73 -36.63
C PRO A 361 19.88 12.04 -37.68
N LEU A 362 18.76 12.67 -38.04
CA LEU A 362 18.39 13.03 -39.43
C LEU A 362 17.21 14.03 -39.37
N ARG A 363 17.32 15.06 -40.22
CA ARG A 363 16.61 16.36 -40.23
C ARG A 363 15.30 16.27 -41.05
N ILE A 364 14.17 16.80 -40.53
CA ILE A 364 13.41 18.03 -40.98
C ILE A 364 12.59 17.74 -42.27
N ASP A 365 11.25 17.81 -42.35
CA ASP A 365 10.20 18.67 -41.74
C ASP A 365 8.77 18.01 -41.78
N ASP A 366 7.81 18.62 -41.06
CA ASP A 366 6.34 18.40 -40.99
C ASP A 366 5.82 17.09 -40.32
N LEU A 367 5.05 17.05 -39.23
CA LEU A 367 3.85 17.81 -38.81
C LEU A 367 3.72 17.88 -37.26
N ARG A 368 3.14 18.98 -36.75
CA ARG A 368 2.80 19.20 -35.33
C ARG A 368 1.47 18.54 -34.97
N GLU A 369 1.45 17.46 -34.19
CA GLU A 369 0.18 16.90 -33.66
C GLU A 369 -0.05 17.28 -32.18
N ARG A 370 -1.05 18.14 -31.95
CA ARG A 370 -1.63 18.44 -30.64
C ARG A 370 -2.75 17.43 -30.37
N HIS A 371 -2.72 16.75 -29.24
CA HIS A 371 -3.74 15.76 -28.88
C HIS A 371 -4.74 16.39 -27.89
N VAL A 372 -6.02 16.09 -28.04
CA VAL A 372 -7.12 16.57 -27.18
C VAL A 372 -7.95 15.39 -26.71
N ILE A 373 -8.33 15.40 -25.43
CA ILE A 373 -9.22 14.42 -24.82
C ILE A 373 -10.55 15.08 -24.48
N PHE A 374 -11.64 14.46 -24.88
CA PHE A 374 -13.00 14.87 -24.56
C PHE A 374 -13.63 14.00 -23.48
N TYR A 375 -14.33 14.61 -22.50
CA TYR A 375 -15.11 13.90 -21.48
C TYR A 375 -16.58 14.31 -21.48
N SER A 376 -17.49 13.33 -21.41
CA SER A 376 -18.93 13.60 -21.33
C SER A 376 -19.67 12.66 -20.37
N ASP A 377 -20.62 13.19 -19.59
CA ASP A 377 -21.70 12.40 -18.97
C ASP A 377 -22.85 13.29 -18.49
N VAL A 378 -24.08 12.88 -18.82
CA VAL A 378 -25.28 13.16 -18.02
C VAL A 378 -26.07 11.85 -17.87
N LYS A 379 -26.27 11.34 -16.65
CA LYS A 379 -27.31 10.35 -16.35
C LYS A 379 -28.59 11.09 -15.97
N HIS A 380 -29.54 11.21 -16.90
CA HIS A 380 -30.92 11.56 -16.57
C HIS A 380 -31.70 10.29 -16.18
N SER A 381 -32.42 10.36 -15.06
CA SER A 381 -33.51 9.42 -14.76
C SER A 381 -34.52 9.46 -15.90
N ALA A 382 -34.99 8.28 -16.32
CA ALA A 382 -35.94 8.12 -17.41
C ALA A 382 -37.20 8.99 -17.21
N ASN A 383 -37.47 9.80 -18.23
CA ASN A 383 -38.70 10.54 -18.58
C ASN A 383 -38.48 12.05 -18.70
N TYR A 384 -38.13 12.52 -19.90
CA TYR A 384 -38.80 13.61 -20.62
C TYR A 384 -37.94 14.07 -21.80
N HIS A 385 -38.43 13.88 -23.02
CA HIS A 385 -38.02 14.65 -24.19
C HIS A 385 -38.77 15.99 -24.15
N LYS A 386 -38.13 17.08 -23.69
CA LYS A 386 -38.42 18.48 -24.10
C LYS A 386 -37.55 19.47 -23.32
N ALA A 387 -36.93 20.38 -24.10
CA ALA A 387 -36.37 21.69 -23.73
C ALA A 387 -35.29 21.75 -22.62
N ILE A 388 -34.14 22.29 -23.01
CA ILE A 388 -33.14 22.86 -22.10
C ILE A 388 -33.80 24.06 -21.40
N GLU A 389 -34.31 23.86 -20.18
CA GLU A 389 -34.66 24.98 -19.32
C GLU A 389 -33.40 25.49 -18.61
N LYS A 390 -33.07 26.76 -18.87
CA LYS A 390 -32.18 27.59 -18.04
C LYS A 390 -32.51 27.33 -16.56
N PHE A 391 -31.48 27.12 -15.73
CA PHE A 391 -31.51 27.08 -14.26
C PHE A 391 -32.88 26.70 -13.62
N PRO A 392 -33.04 25.49 -13.07
CA PRO A 392 -34.21 25.24 -12.24
C PRO A 392 -34.17 26.19 -11.04
N SER A 393 -35.19 27.04 -10.92
CA SER A 393 -35.47 27.91 -9.76
C SER A 393 -35.95 27.13 -8.54
N ASP A 394 -35.46 25.90 -8.38
CA ASP A 394 -35.89 24.90 -7.39
C ASP A 394 -34.65 24.41 -6.60
N PRO A 395 -34.53 24.78 -5.31
CA PRO A 395 -33.37 24.45 -4.46
C PRO A 395 -33.16 22.95 -4.19
N GLU A 396 -34.10 22.06 -4.55
CA GLU A 396 -33.97 20.62 -4.30
C GLU A 396 -33.17 19.87 -5.38
N LYS A 397 -32.88 20.49 -6.54
CA LYS A 397 -32.21 19.82 -7.67
C LYS A 397 -30.69 20.05 -7.64
N CYS A 398 -29.97 19.19 -6.91
CA CYS A 398 -28.51 19.14 -6.98
C CYS A 398 -28.01 18.73 -8.38
N ARG A 399 -27.04 19.47 -8.93
CA ARG A 399 -26.35 19.11 -10.19
C ARG A 399 -25.30 18.02 -9.91
N TYR A 400 -25.35 16.92 -10.65
CA TYR A 400 -24.38 15.82 -10.55
C TYR A 400 -23.69 15.62 -11.91
N LEU A 401 -22.37 15.80 -11.95
CA LEU A 401 -21.52 15.54 -13.11
C LEU A 401 -20.53 14.42 -12.77
N GLU A 402 -20.46 13.41 -13.62
CA GLU A 402 -19.59 12.23 -13.43
C GLU A 402 -18.76 11.96 -14.68
N PHE A 403 -17.50 12.41 -14.73
CA PHE A 403 -16.65 12.24 -15.92
C PHE A 403 -16.00 10.85 -15.95
N LYS A 404 -16.67 9.86 -16.53
CA LYS A 404 -16.17 8.49 -16.64
C LYS A 404 -15.10 8.34 -17.72
N ASN A 405 -14.07 7.55 -17.42
CA ASN A 405 -13.06 7.17 -18.41
C ASN A 405 -13.65 6.38 -19.59
N SER A 406 -14.77 5.67 -19.41
CA SER A 406 -15.44 4.92 -20.49
C SER A 406 -16.14 5.80 -21.53
N ARG A 407 -16.34 7.10 -21.26
CA ARG A 407 -16.94 8.08 -22.18
C ARG A 407 -15.93 9.10 -22.68
N MET A 408 -14.64 8.75 -22.55
CA MET A 408 -13.51 9.52 -23.03
C MET A 408 -13.33 9.28 -24.52
N LEU A 409 -13.27 10.34 -25.31
CA LEU A 409 -12.94 10.25 -26.73
C LEU A 409 -11.55 10.84 -26.94
N ASP A 410 -10.58 9.96 -27.16
CA ASP A 410 -9.20 10.37 -27.43
C ASP A 410 -9.06 10.83 -28.89
N GLY A 411 -8.27 11.88 -29.10
CA GLY A 411 -8.06 12.52 -30.40
C GLY A 411 -9.29 13.25 -30.97
N GLN A 412 -10.34 13.45 -30.17
CA GLN A 412 -11.55 14.17 -30.59
C GLN A 412 -11.76 15.40 -29.71
N ARG A 413 -12.33 16.44 -30.32
CA ARG A 413 -12.64 17.71 -29.64
C ARG A 413 -14.03 18.17 -30.04
N LEU A 414 -14.86 18.50 -29.06
CA LEU A 414 -16.16 19.12 -29.34
C LEU A 414 -15.93 20.60 -29.70
N VAL A 415 -16.46 21.02 -30.84
CA VAL A 415 -16.35 22.39 -31.36
C VAL A 415 -17.72 23.08 -31.34
N ASN A 416 -17.76 24.39 -31.56
CA ASN A 416 -18.98 25.22 -31.60
C ASN A 416 -19.78 25.36 -30.29
N HIS A 417 -19.48 24.54 -29.27
CA HIS A 417 -20.17 24.53 -27.97
C HIS A 417 -19.27 24.96 -26.80
N VAL A 418 -18.11 25.55 -27.09
CA VAL A 418 -17.16 26.00 -26.06
C VAL A 418 -17.67 27.26 -25.40
N ILE A 419 -17.99 27.19 -24.12
CA ILE A 419 -18.49 28.31 -23.31
C ILE A 419 -17.37 29.07 -22.59
N GLN A 420 -16.28 28.38 -22.21
CA GLN A 420 -15.15 28.99 -21.53
C GLN A 420 -13.86 28.24 -21.82
N VAL A 421 -12.74 28.98 -21.88
CA VAL A 421 -11.39 28.41 -21.99
C VAL A 421 -10.59 28.80 -20.74
N ASN A 422 -9.94 27.81 -20.12
CA ASN A 422 -9.10 27.98 -18.94
C ASN A 422 -7.75 27.29 -19.15
N ASP A 423 -6.68 27.83 -18.57
CA ASP A 423 -5.40 27.13 -18.45
C ASP A 423 -5.35 26.44 -17.07
N VAL A 424 -5.14 25.12 -17.05
CA VAL A 424 -5.21 24.29 -15.82
C VAL A 424 -3.96 23.42 -15.67
N LYS A 425 -3.62 22.99 -14.45
CA LYS A 425 -2.43 22.13 -14.24
C LYS A 425 -2.66 20.66 -14.59
N ASP A 426 -3.89 20.20 -14.52
CA ASP A 426 -4.27 18.81 -14.79
C ASP A 426 -5.76 18.70 -15.15
N ARG A 427 -6.19 17.46 -15.41
CA ARG A 427 -7.54 17.11 -15.82
C ARG A 427 -8.56 17.33 -14.69
N GLU A 428 -8.18 17.04 -13.44
CA GLU A 428 -9.04 17.18 -12.27
C GLU A 428 -9.47 18.65 -12.09
N LEU A 429 -8.56 19.59 -12.30
CA LEU A 429 -8.87 21.01 -12.26
C LEU A 429 -9.80 21.44 -13.39
N CYS A 430 -9.67 20.88 -14.60
CA CYS A 430 -10.60 21.14 -15.70
C CYS A 430 -12.03 20.65 -15.37
N ALA A 431 -12.13 19.46 -14.76
CA ALA A 431 -13.41 18.91 -14.31
C ALA A 431 -14.06 19.77 -13.22
N ILE A 432 -13.27 20.30 -12.28
CA ILE A 432 -13.75 21.22 -11.24
C ILE A 432 -14.24 22.53 -11.86
N ARG A 433 -13.50 23.08 -12.85
CA ARG A 433 -13.94 24.29 -13.59
C ARG A 433 -15.29 24.05 -14.27
N CYS A 434 -15.47 22.90 -14.90
CA CYS A 434 -16.76 22.52 -15.49
C CYS A 434 -17.87 22.39 -14.44
N PHE A 435 -17.57 21.81 -13.28
CA PHE A 435 -18.56 21.69 -12.21
C PHE A 435 -19.05 23.05 -11.70
N MET A 436 -18.12 23.99 -11.55
CA MET A 436 -18.39 25.35 -11.06
C MET A 436 -19.08 26.22 -12.11
N GLU A 437 -18.91 25.94 -13.40
CA GLU A 437 -19.58 26.64 -14.50
C GLU A 437 -20.99 26.07 -14.70
N PRO A 438 -22.06 26.81 -14.39
CA PRO A 438 -23.43 26.29 -14.37
C PRO A 438 -23.91 25.68 -15.69
N ASN A 439 -23.38 26.15 -16.83
CA ASN A 439 -23.76 25.64 -18.14
C ASN A 439 -22.90 24.45 -18.59
N CYS A 440 -21.74 24.19 -17.96
CA CYS A 440 -20.78 23.20 -18.48
C CYS A 440 -21.18 21.75 -18.20
N VAL A 441 -21.42 20.94 -19.23
CA VAL A 441 -21.77 19.51 -19.09
C VAL A 441 -20.72 18.57 -19.69
N SER A 442 -19.72 19.10 -20.39
CA SER A 442 -18.57 18.36 -20.92
C SER A 442 -17.34 19.28 -21.04
N TYR A 443 -16.14 18.71 -21.19
CA TYR A 443 -14.94 19.53 -21.44
C TYR A 443 -13.96 18.85 -22.39
N ASN A 444 -13.20 19.68 -23.12
CA ASN A 444 -12.02 19.29 -23.86
C ASN A 444 -10.76 19.64 -23.04
N ILE A 445 -9.74 18.79 -23.06
CA ILE A 445 -8.43 19.12 -22.48
C ILE A 445 -7.30 18.75 -23.44
N GLU A 446 -6.36 19.67 -23.67
CA GLU A 446 -5.14 19.39 -24.42
C GLU A 446 -4.21 18.50 -23.61
N ILE A 447 -3.79 17.36 -24.17
CA ILE A 447 -2.85 16.43 -23.50
C ILE A 447 -1.47 17.08 -23.36
N LYS A 448 -1.08 17.90 -24.34
CA LYS A 448 0.21 18.60 -24.31
C LYS A 448 0.04 19.94 -23.59
N PRO A 449 0.85 20.23 -22.56
CA PRO A 449 0.82 21.53 -21.92
C PRO A 449 1.34 22.63 -22.86
N LYS A 450 0.82 23.83 -22.67
CA LYS A 450 1.16 25.05 -23.40
C LYS A 450 2.40 25.68 -22.78
N GLY A 451 3.42 25.96 -23.61
CA GLY A 451 4.62 26.68 -23.17
C GLY A 451 5.42 26.00 -22.05
N ASN A 452 6.24 26.79 -21.35
CA ASN A 452 7.12 26.30 -20.28
C ASN A 452 6.46 26.25 -18.89
N ASP A 453 5.22 26.73 -18.74
CA ASP A 453 4.52 26.80 -17.46
C ASP A 453 3.83 25.49 -17.06
N GLY A 454 3.78 24.52 -17.97
CA GLY A 454 3.19 23.20 -17.74
C GLY A 454 1.67 23.21 -17.57
N THR A 455 0.97 24.22 -18.09
CA THR A 455 -0.49 24.30 -18.04
C THR A 455 -1.14 23.70 -19.30
N HIS A 456 -2.27 23.04 -19.15
CA HIS A 456 -3.08 22.46 -20.22
C HIS A 456 -4.23 23.39 -20.56
N ARG A 457 -4.52 23.54 -21.86
CA ARG A 457 -5.72 24.26 -22.31
C ARG A 457 -6.95 23.38 -22.05
N CYS A 458 -7.86 23.89 -21.23
CA CYS A 458 -9.13 23.29 -20.85
C CYS A 458 -10.27 24.10 -21.46
N GLU A 459 -11.22 23.46 -22.13
CA GLU A 459 -12.35 24.12 -22.77
C GLU A 459 -13.65 23.49 -22.26
N LEU A 460 -14.47 24.30 -21.60
CA LEU A 460 -15.75 23.91 -21.03
C LEU A 460 -16.82 23.98 -22.13
N ASN A 461 -17.73 23.00 -22.20
CA ASN A 461 -18.81 23.00 -23.18
C ASN A 461 -20.19 22.81 -22.54
N ASP A 462 -21.20 23.44 -23.13
CA ASP A 462 -22.60 23.43 -22.66
C ASP A 462 -23.43 22.25 -23.16
N VAL A 463 -22.90 21.46 -24.09
CA VAL A 463 -23.52 20.21 -24.55
C VAL A 463 -22.60 19.00 -24.39
N THR A 464 -23.15 17.80 -24.55
CA THR A 464 -22.37 16.56 -24.68
C THR A 464 -22.36 16.07 -26.14
N HIS A 465 -21.48 15.13 -26.47
CA HIS A 465 -21.46 14.52 -27.80
C HIS A 465 -22.75 13.76 -28.16
N VAL A 466 -23.54 13.35 -27.15
CA VAL A 466 -24.80 12.64 -27.36
C VAL A 466 -25.81 13.62 -27.95
N GLY A 467 -26.14 13.45 -29.23
CA GLY A 467 -27.01 14.35 -30.00
C GLY A 467 -26.29 15.49 -30.74
N ASN A 468 -24.98 15.68 -30.52
CA ASN A 468 -24.16 16.72 -31.17
C ASN A 468 -22.90 16.11 -31.83
N SER A 469 -23.02 14.91 -32.37
CA SER A 469 -21.89 14.18 -32.97
C SER A 469 -21.30 14.88 -34.19
N ASN A 470 -22.07 15.73 -34.88
CA ASN A 470 -21.59 16.51 -36.01
C ASN A 470 -20.63 17.64 -35.60
N ASP A 471 -20.65 18.03 -34.33
CA ASP A 471 -19.75 19.01 -33.74
C ASP A 471 -18.50 18.37 -33.11
N LEU A 472 -18.35 17.05 -33.20
CA LEU A 472 -17.09 16.40 -32.87
C LEU A 472 -16.11 16.56 -34.04
N ASN A 473 -15.06 17.33 -33.79
CA ASN A 473 -13.93 17.37 -34.71
C ASN A 473 -13.01 16.18 -34.43
N ILE A 474 -13.05 15.19 -35.33
CA ILE A 474 -12.23 13.97 -35.30
C ILE A 474 -10.86 14.20 -35.96
N CYS A 475 -10.69 15.31 -36.69
CA CYS A 475 -9.43 15.66 -37.37
C CYS A 475 -8.40 16.33 -36.45
N VAL A 476 -8.62 16.38 -35.13
CA VAL A 476 -7.73 17.06 -34.18
C VAL A 476 -6.36 16.40 -34.15
N THR A 477 -6.30 15.08 -34.20
CA THR A 477 -5.07 14.28 -34.29
C THR A 477 -4.78 13.80 -35.72
N ASN A 478 -5.43 14.38 -36.74
CA ASN A 478 -5.39 13.95 -38.15
C ASN A 478 -5.32 12.40 -38.34
N PRO A 479 -6.46 11.69 -38.40
CA PRO A 479 -6.47 10.23 -38.58
C PRO A 479 -5.90 9.74 -39.93
N CYS A 480 -5.64 10.64 -40.89
CA CYS A 480 -5.17 10.30 -42.22
C CYS A 480 -3.65 10.07 -42.25
N LYS A 481 -3.20 9.06 -43.01
CA LYS A 481 -1.79 8.71 -43.18
C LYS A 481 -1.14 9.46 -44.35
N ASN A 482 0.18 9.37 -44.47
CA ASN A 482 0.95 9.87 -45.61
C ASN A 482 0.73 11.38 -45.93
N ASN A 483 0.70 12.23 -44.90
CA ASN A 483 0.46 13.68 -45.02
C ASN A 483 -0.89 14.05 -45.65
N ALA A 484 -1.86 13.12 -45.68
CA ALA A 484 -3.19 13.40 -46.19
C ALA A 484 -3.98 14.37 -45.30
N THR A 485 -4.86 15.14 -45.93
CA THR A 485 -5.65 16.18 -45.25
C THR A 485 -6.96 15.59 -44.74
N CYS A 486 -7.20 15.65 -43.43
CA CYS A 486 -8.49 15.25 -42.85
C CYS A 486 -9.52 16.38 -42.96
N HIS A 487 -10.71 16.04 -43.48
CA HIS A 487 -11.91 16.87 -43.39
C HIS A 487 -12.96 16.18 -42.53
N SER A 488 -13.48 16.90 -41.53
CA SER A 488 -14.62 16.42 -40.74
C SER A 488 -15.92 16.54 -41.53
N GLY A 489 -16.77 15.51 -41.52
CA GLY A 489 -18.14 15.52 -42.08
C GLY A 489 -18.42 14.63 -43.31
N TYR A 490 -19.69 14.21 -43.43
CA TYR A 490 -20.36 13.48 -44.55
C TYR A 490 -19.75 12.14 -45.03
N ALA A 491 -19.18 11.35 -44.13
CA ALA A 491 -18.76 9.97 -44.42
C ALA A 491 -19.18 9.01 -43.29
N ASP A 492 -19.24 7.70 -43.57
CA ASP A 492 -19.70 6.66 -42.63
C ASP A 492 -18.96 6.63 -41.28
N LYS A 493 -17.73 7.19 -41.22
CA LYS A 493 -16.90 7.30 -40.00
C LYS A 493 -16.77 8.74 -39.46
N GLY A 494 -17.55 9.70 -39.97
CA GLY A 494 -17.56 11.09 -39.51
C GLY A 494 -16.40 11.98 -40.01
N TYR A 495 -15.46 11.43 -40.78
CA TYR A 495 -14.38 12.15 -41.45
C TYR A 495 -14.05 11.52 -42.81
N ARG A 496 -13.44 12.30 -43.70
CA ARG A 496 -12.84 11.81 -44.95
C ARG A 496 -11.41 12.30 -45.08
N CYS A 497 -10.54 11.45 -45.60
CA CYS A 497 -9.17 11.80 -45.92
C CYS A 497 -9.04 12.19 -47.39
N LEU A 498 -8.43 13.35 -47.64
CA LEU A 498 -7.99 13.74 -48.98
C LEU A 498 -6.54 13.26 -49.14
N CYS A 499 -6.37 12.16 -49.86
CA CYS A 499 -5.07 11.54 -50.04
C CYS A 499 -4.15 12.43 -50.89
N THR A 500 -2.88 12.45 -50.50
CA THR A 500 -1.78 12.96 -51.31
C THR A 500 -1.62 12.09 -52.56
N ALA A 501 -1.10 12.67 -53.65
CA ALA A 501 -0.90 11.93 -54.90
C ALA A 501 -0.02 10.69 -54.68
N GLY A 502 -0.42 9.54 -55.24
CA GLY A 502 0.25 8.25 -55.02
C GLY A 502 -0.38 7.39 -53.92
N PHE A 503 -1.37 7.89 -53.17
CA PHE A 503 -2.02 7.11 -52.11
C PHE A 503 -3.55 7.04 -52.28
N LYS A 504 -4.12 5.90 -51.87
CA LYS A 504 -5.56 5.62 -51.85
C LYS A 504 -5.96 4.92 -50.54
N GLY A 505 -7.22 4.52 -50.43
CA GLY A 505 -7.78 3.91 -49.22
C GLY A 505 -8.48 4.92 -48.32
N GLN A 506 -9.27 4.43 -47.36
CA GLN A 506 -10.14 5.27 -46.53
C GLN A 506 -9.36 6.24 -45.62
N ILE A 507 -8.14 5.85 -45.22
CA ILE A 507 -7.22 6.66 -44.41
C ILE A 507 -5.91 7.00 -45.15
N CYS A 508 -5.88 6.82 -46.47
CA CYS A 508 -4.71 7.08 -47.32
C CYS A 508 -3.46 6.26 -46.97
N ASP A 509 -3.66 5.03 -46.51
CA ASP A 509 -2.63 4.07 -46.10
C ASP A 509 -2.22 3.10 -47.22
N GLU A 510 -2.95 3.06 -48.32
CA GLU A 510 -2.64 2.21 -49.46
C GLU A 510 -1.85 2.99 -50.50
N ASP A 511 -0.73 2.44 -50.96
CA ASP A 511 0.02 2.94 -52.10
C ASP A 511 -0.74 2.64 -53.41
N ILE A 512 -0.79 3.60 -54.34
CA ILE A 512 -1.34 3.41 -55.67
C ILE A 512 -0.25 2.78 -56.52
N ASP A 513 -0.38 1.49 -56.86
CA ASP A 513 0.50 0.87 -57.84
C ASP A 513 0.32 1.53 -59.22
N GLU A 514 1.16 2.51 -59.54
CA GLU A 514 1.11 3.25 -60.81
C GLU A 514 1.46 2.36 -62.00
N CYS A 515 2.04 1.18 -61.75
CA CYS A 515 2.45 0.19 -62.73
C CYS A 515 1.33 -0.80 -63.08
N ALA A 516 0.22 -0.81 -62.33
CA ALA A 516 -0.92 -1.70 -62.58
C ALA A 516 -1.82 -1.24 -63.74
N THR A 517 -1.71 0.01 -64.18
CA THR A 517 -2.45 0.51 -65.36
C THR A 517 -1.65 0.28 -66.64
N GLU A 518 -2.30 -0.26 -67.68
CA GLU A 518 -1.64 -0.65 -68.94
C GLU A 518 -0.89 0.50 -69.65
N LYS A 519 -1.17 1.76 -69.29
CA LYS A 519 -0.50 2.95 -69.84
C LYS A 519 0.88 3.27 -69.24
N ASN A 520 1.28 2.68 -68.11
CA ASN A 520 2.54 3.02 -67.42
C ASN A 520 3.57 1.87 -67.31
N LYS A 521 3.31 0.71 -67.93
CA LYS A 521 4.25 -0.44 -67.89
C LYS A 521 5.65 -0.13 -68.44
N VAL A 522 5.81 0.86 -69.33
CA VAL A 522 7.12 1.23 -69.91
C VAL A 522 7.95 2.10 -68.97
N GLN A 523 7.33 2.82 -68.03
CA GLN A 523 8.04 3.78 -67.17
C GLN A 523 8.55 3.14 -65.87
N CYS A 524 7.89 2.10 -65.35
CA CYS A 524 8.32 1.39 -64.13
C CYS A 524 9.51 0.43 -64.33
N GLN A 525 9.80 -0.02 -65.56
CA GLN A 525 10.95 -0.91 -65.83
C GLN A 525 12.32 -0.23 -65.61
N CYS A 526 12.38 1.10 -65.55
CA CYS A 526 13.64 1.81 -65.31
C CYS A 526 14.02 1.94 -63.82
N TYR A 527 13.07 1.95 -62.89
CA TYR A 527 13.35 2.24 -61.47
C TYR A 527 13.93 1.05 -60.68
N LEU A 528 13.58 -0.20 -61.05
CA LEU A 528 14.07 -1.41 -60.37
C LEU A 528 15.52 -1.80 -60.74
N GLN A 529 16.08 -1.29 -61.85
CA GLN A 529 17.48 -1.56 -62.22
C GLN A 529 18.50 -0.67 -61.48
N GLN A 530 18.07 0.44 -60.88
CA GLN A 530 18.99 1.39 -60.23
C GLN A 530 19.32 1.02 -58.77
N TYR A 531 18.44 0.28 -58.09
CA TYR A 531 18.65 -0.14 -56.69
C TYR A 531 19.57 -1.37 -56.50
N GLN A 532 19.82 -2.16 -57.55
CA GLN A 532 20.77 -3.30 -57.49
C GLN A 532 22.24 -2.91 -57.71
N ARG A 533 22.57 -1.60 -57.76
CA ARG A 533 23.95 -1.11 -57.94
C ARG A 533 24.53 -0.33 -56.74
N ILE A 534 23.84 -0.31 -55.59
CA ILE A 534 24.36 0.34 -54.34
C ILE A 534 24.30 -0.61 -53.12
N LEU A 535 24.36 -1.92 -53.31
CA LEU A 535 24.78 -2.88 -52.27
C LEU A 535 25.69 -3.96 -52.86
#